data_AF-A0A926XHM7-F1
#
_entry.id   AF-A0A926XHM7-F1
#
_cell.length_a   1.000
_cell.length_b   1.000
_cell.length_c   1.000
_cell.angle_alpha   90.00
_cell.angle_beta   90.00
_cell.angle_gamma   90.00
#
_symmetry.space_group_name_H-M   'P 1'
#
loop_
_entity.id
_entity.type
_entity.pdbx_description
1 polymer ?
#
loop_
_entity_poly.entity_id
_entity_poly.type
_entity_poly.pdbx_seq_one_letter_code
_entity_poly.pdbx_strand_id
1 'polypeptide(L)'
;FRCLLDCHFELICHSYTYPVAFFNLVHLHWKLVLESYRMAWLEAVKENPHIGRTTLERMFQSIYSWLYIYDQQWLQAHLPPRKRRVKFSPQVDWNQRDIKFAAAARQSAQRLQSFPQRPTKVTKTAIASDLGQLRLIQPQKDKLPCTTKALEELAETREEFAIRRIQWASECFREENVYPKRWQLLRQAGIRPDLAEAPQVKEAITLALKSLDPLDPVNIINLLCDS
;
A
#
# COMPACT_ATOMS: atom_id res chain seq x y z
N PHE A 1 -35.61 1.24 -16.98
CA PHE A 1 -36.26 1.04 -18.30
C PHE A 1 -37.61 0.32 -18.24
N ARG A 2 -38.20 0.12 -17.05
CA ARG A 2 -39.57 -0.37 -16.88
C ARG A 2 -40.61 0.77 -16.83
N CYS A 3 -40.29 1.92 -17.42
CA CYS A 3 -41.11 3.15 -17.35
C CYS A 3 -41.10 4.00 -18.63
N LEU A 4 -40.44 3.57 -19.72
CA LEU A 4 -40.44 4.34 -20.98
C LEU A 4 -41.37 3.78 -22.06
N LEU A 5 -42.07 2.67 -21.77
CA LEU A 5 -43.22 2.23 -22.55
C LEU A 5 -44.57 2.72 -21.97
N ASP A 6 -44.57 3.25 -20.73
CA ASP A 6 -45.81 3.71 -20.08
C ASP A 6 -46.01 5.25 -20.12
N CYS A 7 -45.01 6.05 -20.49
CA CYS A 7 -45.14 7.53 -20.48
C CYS A 7 -45.11 8.20 -21.87
N HIS A 8 -44.93 7.46 -22.95
CA HIS A 8 -45.06 8.03 -24.31
C HIS A 8 -46.36 7.63 -25.03
N PHE A 9 -47.27 6.94 -24.34
CA PHE A 9 -48.53 6.47 -24.90
C PHE A 9 -49.74 7.36 -24.58
N GLU A 10 -49.66 8.26 -23.60
CA GLU A 10 -50.80 9.12 -23.22
C GLU A 10 -50.81 10.53 -23.85
N LEU A 11 -49.73 10.98 -24.52
CA LEU A 11 -49.70 12.32 -25.14
C LEU A 11 -49.84 12.34 -26.68
N ILE A 12 -50.12 11.20 -27.33
CA ILE A 12 -50.47 11.12 -28.77
C ILE A 12 -51.73 10.26 -28.99
N CYS A 13 -52.68 10.26 -28.05
CA CYS A 13 -53.91 9.45 -28.16
C CYS A 13 -55.21 10.27 -28.23
N HIS A 14 -55.16 11.58 -28.53
CA HIS A 14 -56.38 12.39 -28.64
C HIS A 14 -56.86 12.74 -30.06
N SER A 15 -56.27 12.19 -31.14
CA SER A 15 -56.79 12.46 -32.50
C SER A 15 -56.50 11.42 -33.59
N TYR A 16 -56.01 10.22 -33.28
CA TYR A 16 -55.87 9.15 -34.29
C TYR A 16 -56.35 7.80 -33.75
N THR A 17 -57.51 7.35 -34.23
CA THR A 17 -57.95 5.96 -34.08
C THR A 17 -57.08 5.10 -35.00
N TYR A 18 -55.99 4.54 -34.46
CA TYR A 18 -55.19 3.57 -35.20
C TYR A 18 -56.00 2.26 -35.37
N PRO A 19 -56.08 1.68 -36.58
CA PRO A 19 -56.74 0.40 -36.78
C PRO A 19 -56.07 -0.68 -35.93
N VAL A 20 -56.84 -1.58 -35.32
CA VAL A 20 -56.32 -2.76 -34.58
C VAL A 20 -55.27 -3.53 -35.39
N ALA A 21 -55.38 -3.51 -36.73
CA ALA A 21 -54.40 -4.06 -37.66
C ALA A 21 -52.98 -3.44 -37.54
N PHE A 22 -52.87 -2.14 -37.26
CA PHE A 22 -51.58 -1.44 -37.09
C PHE A 22 -50.89 -1.83 -35.77
N PHE A 23 -51.66 -1.93 -34.68
CA PHE A 23 -51.14 -2.42 -33.39
C PHE A 23 -50.68 -3.88 -33.49
N ASN A 24 -51.44 -4.72 -34.20
CA ASN A 24 -51.05 -6.11 -34.48
C ASN A 24 -49.78 -6.21 -35.34
N LEU A 25 -49.57 -5.32 -36.31
CA LEU A 25 -48.37 -5.25 -37.15
C LEU A 25 -47.12 -4.86 -36.36
N VAL A 26 -47.21 -3.84 -35.50
CA VAL A 26 -46.10 -3.41 -34.64
C VAL A 26 -45.75 -4.49 -33.61
N HIS A 27 -46.76 -5.14 -33.04
CA HIS A 27 -46.57 -6.25 -32.09
C HIS A 27 -45.96 -7.48 -32.75
N LEU A 28 -46.39 -7.82 -33.98
CA LEU A 28 -45.83 -8.93 -34.74
C LEU A 28 -44.37 -8.66 -35.14
N HIS A 29 -44.08 -7.44 -35.60
CA HIS A 29 -42.71 -7.02 -35.91
C HIS A 29 -41.80 -7.06 -34.68
N TRP A 30 -42.28 -6.56 -33.53
CA TRP A 30 -41.54 -6.64 -32.27
C TRP A 30 -41.21 -8.08 -31.88
N LYS A 31 -42.18 -8.99 -31.98
CA LYS A 31 -41.96 -10.43 -31.71
C LYS A 31 -40.92 -11.04 -32.64
N LEU A 32 -40.95 -10.70 -33.94
CA LEU A 32 -39.98 -11.18 -34.91
C LEU A 32 -38.56 -10.68 -34.61
N VAL A 33 -38.41 -9.39 -34.27
CA VAL A 33 -37.12 -8.81 -33.87
C VAL A 33 -36.60 -9.49 -32.60
N LEU A 34 -37.42 -9.61 -31.56
CA LEU A 34 -37.06 -10.28 -30.32
C LEU A 34 -36.57 -11.72 -30.57
N GLU A 35 -37.31 -12.48 -31.38
CA GLU A 35 -36.94 -13.86 -31.68
C GLU A 35 -35.64 -13.96 -32.49
N SER A 36 -35.38 -12.99 -33.39
CA SER A 36 -34.11 -12.94 -34.12
C SER A 36 -32.89 -12.75 -33.20
N TYR A 37 -33.01 -11.92 -32.16
CA TYR A 37 -31.94 -11.72 -31.17
C TYR A 37 -31.76 -12.94 -30.26
N ARG A 38 -32.86 -13.60 -29.87
CA ARG A 38 -32.81 -14.86 -29.12
C ARG A 38 -32.08 -15.95 -29.90
N MET A 39 -32.43 -16.12 -31.17
CA MET A 39 -31.80 -17.10 -32.05
C MET A 39 -30.31 -16.81 -32.25
N ALA A 40 -29.95 -15.56 -32.51
CA ALA A 40 -28.54 -15.16 -32.65
C ALA A 40 -27.74 -15.42 -31.36
N TRP A 41 -28.34 -15.22 -30.18
CA TRP A 41 -27.70 -15.56 -28.91
C TRP A 41 -27.52 -17.07 -28.72
N LEU A 42 -28.54 -17.88 -29.04
CA LEU A 42 -28.44 -19.34 -28.94
C LEU A 42 -27.40 -19.92 -29.90
N GLU A 43 -27.33 -19.39 -31.12
CA GLU A 43 -26.32 -19.76 -32.11
C GLU A 43 -24.91 -19.41 -31.62
N ALA A 44 -24.72 -18.20 -31.10
CA ALA A 44 -23.47 -17.78 -30.49
C ALA A 44 -23.02 -18.70 -29.34
N VAL A 45 -23.94 -19.13 -28.47
CA VAL A 45 -23.65 -20.08 -27.39
C VAL A 45 -23.29 -21.46 -27.93
N LYS A 46 -24.01 -21.93 -28.98
CA LYS A 46 -23.81 -23.25 -29.58
C LYS A 46 -22.49 -23.37 -30.33
N GLU A 47 -22.08 -22.33 -31.07
CA GLU A 47 -20.83 -22.31 -31.83
C GLU A 47 -19.59 -22.18 -30.92
N ASN A 48 -19.78 -21.71 -29.69
CA ASN A 48 -18.69 -21.37 -28.78
C ASN A 48 -18.74 -22.13 -27.43
N PRO A 49 -18.86 -23.47 -27.41
CA PRO A 49 -19.11 -24.24 -26.17
C PRO A 49 -17.94 -24.17 -25.16
N HIS A 50 -16.73 -23.89 -25.62
CA HIS A 50 -15.54 -23.83 -24.77
C HIS A 50 -15.27 -22.44 -24.17
N ILE A 51 -15.88 -21.39 -24.75
CA ILE A 51 -15.65 -19.99 -24.36
C ILE A 51 -16.36 -19.70 -23.03
N GLY A 52 -15.66 -19.00 -22.13
CA GLY A 52 -16.25 -18.58 -20.86
C GLY A 52 -17.29 -17.49 -21.05
N ARG A 53 -18.37 -17.51 -20.26
CA ARG A 53 -19.47 -16.54 -20.29
C ARG A 53 -19.03 -15.09 -20.50
N THR A 54 -18.09 -14.57 -19.71
CA THR A 54 -17.62 -13.17 -19.83
C THR A 54 -16.95 -12.87 -21.17
N THR A 55 -16.25 -13.83 -21.76
CA THR A 55 -15.64 -13.65 -23.08
C THR A 55 -16.71 -13.71 -24.16
N LEU A 56 -17.70 -14.60 -24.02
CA LEU A 56 -18.84 -14.70 -24.94
C LEU A 56 -19.69 -13.42 -24.93
N GLU A 57 -19.99 -12.88 -23.74
CA GLU A 57 -20.69 -11.59 -23.56
C GLU A 57 -19.97 -10.45 -24.29
N ARG A 58 -18.63 -10.43 -24.27
CA ARG A 58 -17.84 -9.41 -24.97
C ARG A 58 -17.82 -9.60 -26.48
N MET A 59 -17.76 -10.84 -26.96
CA MET A 59 -17.76 -11.14 -28.40
C MET A 59 -19.10 -10.79 -29.05
N PHE A 60 -20.21 -11.06 -28.35
CA PHE A 60 -21.57 -10.83 -28.84
C PHE A 60 -22.26 -9.70 -28.06
N GLN A 61 -21.52 -8.62 -27.80
CA GLN A 61 -21.95 -7.53 -26.92
C GLN A 61 -23.23 -6.84 -27.38
N SER A 62 -23.41 -6.65 -28.69
CA SER A 62 -24.61 -6.00 -29.25
C SER A 62 -25.87 -6.82 -28.99
N ILE A 63 -25.81 -8.14 -29.22
CA ILE A 63 -26.90 -9.09 -28.98
C ILE A 63 -27.21 -9.16 -27.48
N TYR A 64 -26.15 -9.32 -26.66
CA TYR A 64 -26.28 -9.40 -25.22
C TYR A 64 -26.92 -8.15 -24.62
N SER A 65 -26.43 -6.96 -25.00
CA SER A 65 -26.96 -5.68 -24.53
C SER A 65 -28.42 -5.49 -24.92
N TRP A 66 -28.80 -5.87 -26.14
CA TRP A 66 -30.19 -5.76 -26.60
C TRP A 66 -31.12 -6.66 -25.79
N LEU A 67 -30.78 -7.94 -25.64
CA LEU A 67 -31.57 -8.90 -24.83
C LEU A 67 -31.57 -8.53 -23.35
N TYR A 68 -30.48 -7.97 -22.82
CA TYR A 68 -30.43 -7.50 -21.45
C TYR A 68 -31.43 -6.37 -21.19
N ILE A 69 -31.61 -5.47 -22.15
CA ILE A 69 -32.54 -4.33 -22.03
C ILE A 69 -34.00 -4.78 -22.23
N TYR A 70 -34.26 -5.62 -23.23
CA TYR A 70 -35.61 -5.91 -23.71
C TYR A 70 -36.18 -7.28 -23.32
N ASP A 71 -35.33 -8.23 -22.90
CA ASP A 71 -35.75 -9.58 -22.50
C ASP A 71 -34.80 -10.23 -21.47
N GLN A 72 -34.62 -9.53 -20.36
CA GLN A 72 -33.66 -9.89 -19.33
C GLN A 72 -33.92 -11.28 -18.72
N GLN A 73 -35.19 -11.64 -18.52
CA GLN A 73 -35.57 -12.92 -17.90
C GLN A 73 -35.19 -14.09 -18.79
N TRP A 74 -35.50 -14.02 -20.08
CA TRP A 74 -35.10 -15.05 -21.04
C TRP A 74 -33.58 -15.16 -21.13
N LEU A 75 -32.87 -14.02 -21.17
CA LEU A 75 -31.41 -14.02 -21.23
C LEU A 75 -30.81 -14.74 -20.02
N GLN A 76 -31.27 -14.45 -18.79
CA GLN A 76 -30.74 -15.14 -17.59
C GLN A 76 -30.96 -16.65 -17.62
N ALA A 77 -32.07 -17.12 -18.17
CA ALA A 77 -32.36 -18.56 -18.31
C ALA A 77 -31.47 -19.24 -19.37
N HIS A 78 -30.96 -18.50 -20.36
CA HIS A 78 -30.16 -19.02 -21.48
C HIS A 78 -28.69 -18.59 -21.44
N LEU A 79 -28.19 -18.20 -20.26
CA LEU A 79 -26.77 -17.90 -20.07
C LEU A 79 -25.97 -19.19 -19.83
N PRO A 80 -24.80 -19.36 -20.47
CA PRO A 80 -23.94 -20.50 -20.20
C PRO A 80 -23.45 -20.49 -18.74
N PRO A 81 -23.15 -21.67 -18.18
CA PRO A 81 -22.74 -21.80 -16.78
C PRO A 81 -21.47 -20.98 -16.52
N ARG A 82 -21.47 -20.26 -15.39
CA ARG A 82 -20.29 -19.50 -14.96
C ARG A 82 -19.21 -20.47 -14.53
N LYS A 83 -18.11 -20.56 -15.29
CA LYS A 83 -16.89 -21.24 -14.85
C LYS A 83 -16.41 -20.57 -13.56
N ARG A 84 -16.44 -21.29 -12.43
CA ARG A 84 -15.88 -20.81 -11.17
C ARG A 84 -14.37 -20.70 -11.35
N ARG A 85 -13.82 -19.49 -11.20
CA ARG A 85 -12.36 -19.32 -11.11
C ARG A 85 -11.92 -19.90 -9.78
N VAL A 86 -11.18 -21.00 -9.80
CA VAL A 86 -10.44 -21.45 -8.63
C VAL A 86 -9.36 -20.41 -8.39
N LYS A 87 -9.45 -19.66 -7.29
CA LYS A 87 -8.37 -18.75 -6.88
C LYS A 87 -7.20 -19.64 -6.44
N PHE A 88 -6.21 -19.80 -7.30
CA PHE A 88 -4.93 -20.37 -6.89
C PHE A 88 -4.19 -19.29 -6.10
N SER A 89 -4.18 -19.39 -4.77
CA SER A 89 -3.23 -18.65 -3.95
C SER A 89 -1.98 -19.50 -3.84
N PRO A 90 -0.83 -19.11 -4.43
CA PRO A 90 0.41 -19.83 -4.19
C PRO A 90 0.63 -19.90 -2.68
N GLN A 91 0.92 -21.09 -2.17
CA GLN A 91 1.20 -21.29 -0.76
C GLN A 91 2.41 -20.44 -0.39
N VAL A 92 2.20 -19.48 0.51
CA VAL A 92 3.27 -18.63 1.00
C VAL A 92 4.05 -19.39 2.06
N ASP A 93 5.33 -19.62 1.82
CA ASP A 93 6.26 -20.08 2.86
C ASP A 93 6.58 -18.90 3.80
N TRP A 94 5.92 -18.90 4.95
CA TRP A 94 6.11 -17.87 5.97
C TRP A 94 7.45 -18.00 6.70
N ASN A 95 7.96 -19.23 6.88
CA ASN A 95 9.23 -19.46 7.57
C ASN A 95 10.39 -18.87 6.76
N GLN A 96 10.42 -19.15 5.45
CA GLN A 96 11.45 -18.59 4.58
C GLN A 96 11.35 -17.06 4.51
N ARG A 97 10.13 -16.50 4.47
CA ARG A 97 9.93 -15.05 4.49
C ARG A 97 10.40 -14.42 5.80
N ASP A 98 10.11 -15.06 6.92
CA ASP A 98 10.49 -14.55 8.24
C ASP A 98 12.01 -14.43 8.39
N ILE A 99 12.74 -15.48 8.00
CA ILE A 99 14.21 -15.47 8.01
C ILE A 99 14.74 -14.35 7.08
N LYS A 100 14.18 -14.23 5.88
CA LYS A 100 14.59 -13.21 4.90
C LYS A 100 14.35 -11.79 5.41
N PHE A 101 13.19 -11.52 6.00
CA PHE A 101 12.86 -10.21 6.53
C PHE A 101 13.68 -9.86 7.78
N ALA A 102 13.94 -10.81 8.66
CA ALA A 102 14.82 -10.60 9.82
C ALA A 102 16.24 -10.20 9.38
N ALA A 103 16.80 -10.86 8.35
CA ALA A 103 18.11 -10.50 7.80
C ALA A 103 18.09 -9.11 7.14
N ALA A 104 17.07 -8.82 6.33
CA ALA A 104 16.93 -7.53 5.67
C ALA A 104 16.73 -6.37 6.68
N ALA A 105 16.02 -6.61 7.78
CA ALA A 105 15.81 -5.63 8.84
C ALA A 105 17.13 -5.17 9.47
N ARG A 106 18.08 -6.07 9.70
CA ARG A 106 19.42 -5.72 10.22
C ARG A 106 20.18 -4.81 9.27
N GLN A 107 20.17 -5.14 7.98
CA GLN A 107 20.82 -4.32 6.95
C GLN A 107 20.16 -2.94 6.83
N SER A 108 18.83 -2.89 6.92
CA SER A 108 18.07 -1.63 6.92
C SER A 108 18.40 -0.74 8.13
N ALA A 109 18.44 -1.32 9.33
CA ALA A 109 18.83 -0.60 10.53
C ALA A 109 20.25 -0.02 10.41
N GLN A 110 21.21 -0.78 9.89
CA GLN A 110 22.58 -0.29 9.64
C GLN A 110 22.59 0.90 8.68
N ARG A 111 21.87 0.84 7.56
CA ARG A 111 21.76 1.95 6.60
C ARG A 111 21.16 3.22 7.23
N LEU A 112 20.12 3.05 8.04
CA LEU A 112 19.47 4.17 8.73
C LEU A 112 20.37 4.80 9.80
N GLN A 113 21.26 4.02 10.42
CA GLN A 113 22.23 4.51 11.39
C GLN A 113 23.43 5.21 10.73
N SER A 114 23.88 4.73 9.57
CA SER A 114 25.05 5.24 8.86
C SER A 114 24.79 6.47 7.99
N PHE A 115 23.60 7.06 8.06
CA PHE A 115 23.24 8.19 7.21
C PHE A 115 23.98 9.47 7.69
N PRO A 116 24.68 10.20 6.80
CA PRO A 116 25.61 11.27 7.20
C PRO A 116 24.90 12.56 7.65
N GLN A 117 23.61 12.70 7.36
CA GLN A 117 22.84 13.86 7.78
C GLN A 117 22.39 13.75 9.24
N ARG A 118 21.62 14.74 9.69
CA ARG A 118 21.01 14.74 11.01
C ARG A 118 20.32 13.39 11.30
N PRO A 119 20.66 12.70 12.41
CA PRO A 119 20.09 11.40 12.76
C PRO A 119 18.56 11.39 12.80
N THR A 120 17.97 10.42 12.09
CA THR A 120 16.56 10.05 12.22
C THR A 120 16.41 8.80 13.08
N LYS A 121 15.42 8.79 13.99
CA LYS A 121 15.24 7.67 14.92
C LYS A 121 14.95 6.37 14.19
N VAL A 122 15.73 5.33 14.48
CA VAL A 122 15.51 3.98 13.98
C VAL A 122 14.41 3.34 14.81
N THR A 123 13.25 3.18 14.21
CA THR A 123 12.07 2.56 14.84
C THR A 123 11.66 1.32 14.07
N LYS A 124 10.87 0.44 14.69
CA LYS A 124 10.29 -0.74 14.00
C LYS A 124 9.61 -0.35 12.68
N THR A 125 8.90 0.78 12.68
CA THR A 125 8.20 1.31 11.52
C THR A 125 9.15 1.92 10.49
N ALA A 126 10.20 2.63 10.92
CA ALA A 126 11.22 3.16 10.00
C ALA A 126 11.94 2.03 9.24
N ILE A 127 12.36 0.98 9.95
CA ILE A 127 12.99 -0.21 9.35
C ILE A 127 12.02 -0.89 8.38
N ALA A 128 10.79 -1.19 8.80
CA ALA A 128 9.81 -1.85 7.93
C ALA A 128 9.38 -0.98 6.73
N SER A 129 9.42 0.34 6.87
CA SER A 129 9.17 1.29 5.78
C SER A 129 10.34 1.33 4.78
N ASP A 130 11.58 1.38 5.27
CA ASP A 130 12.79 1.31 4.43
C ASP A 130 12.86 0.01 3.62
N LEU A 131 12.37 -1.10 4.18
CA LEU A 131 12.22 -2.37 3.44
C LEU A 131 11.11 -2.36 2.37
N GLY A 132 10.21 -1.37 2.38
CA GLY A 132 9.01 -1.36 1.55
C GLY A 132 7.98 -2.44 1.92
N GLN A 133 8.12 -3.09 3.08
CA GLN A 133 7.30 -4.23 3.51
C GLN A 133 6.37 -3.90 4.69
N LEU A 134 6.25 -2.62 5.06
CA LEU A 134 5.46 -2.17 6.21
C LEU A 134 4.02 -2.75 6.24
N ARG A 135 3.33 -2.70 5.09
CA ARG A 135 1.95 -3.18 4.94
C ARG A 135 1.81 -4.70 5.04
N LEU A 136 2.90 -5.44 4.91
CA LEU A 136 2.93 -6.89 5.04
C LEU A 136 3.35 -7.30 6.45
N ILE A 137 4.44 -6.71 6.96
CA ILE A 137 5.01 -7.08 8.26
C ILE A 137 4.04 -6.74 9.40
N GLN A 138 3.40 -5.56 9.37
CA GLN A 138 2.50 -5.14 10.45
C GLN A 138 1.31 -6.09 10.69
N PRO A 139 0.55 -6.53 9.66
CA PRO A 139 -0.57 -7.45 9.87
C PRO A 139 -0.16 -8.92 10.03
N GLN A 140 1.09 -9.30 9.72
CA GLN A 140 1.53 -10.71 9.74
C GLN A 140 2.57 -10.99 10.83
N LYS A 141 2.63 -10.19 11.89
CA LYS A 141 3.62 -10.33 12.98
C LYS A 141 3.62 -11.72 13.61
N ASP A 142 2.45 -12.32 13.79
CA ASP A 142 2.30 -13.66 14.38
C ASP A 142 2.94 -14.76 13.53
N LYS A 143 3.08 -14.53 12.22
CA LYS A 143 3.75 -15.43 11.28
C LYS A 143 5.20 -15.06 11.03
N LEU A 144 5.68 -13.98 11.66
CA LEU A 144 7.01 -13.42 11.49
C LEU A 144 7.71 -13.22 12.86
N PRO A 145 7.83 -14.26 13.70
CA PRO A 145 8.42 -14.13 15.03
C PRO A 145 9.89 -13.67 14.99
N CYS A 146 10.72 -14.19 14.07
CA CYS A 146 12.12 -13.79 13.96
C CYS A 146 12.25 -12.34 13.52
N THR A 147 11.43 -11.89 12.56
CA THR A 147 11.40 -10.50 12.12
C THR A 147 10.93 -9.57 13.23
N THR A 148 9.89 -9.96 13.97
CA THR A 148 9.36 -9.16 15.07
C THR A 148 10.41 -8.96 16.16
N LYS A 149 11.10 -10.06 16.54
CA LYS A 149 12.22 -10.00 17.49
C LYS A 149 13.37 -9.13 16.97
N ALA A 150 13.77 -9.30 15.71
CA ALA A 150 14.83 -8.48 15.13
C ALA A 150 14.46 -6.99 15.11
N LEU A 151 13.22 -6.64 14.76
CA LEU A 151 12.75 -5.26 14.78
C LEU A 151 12.74 -4.66 16.21
N GLU A 152 12.49 -5.48 17.22
CA GLU A 152 12.56 -5.07 18.63
C GLU A 152 13.98 -4.78 19.08
N GLU A 153 14.91 -5.67 18.78
CA GLU A 153 16.33 -5.51 19.11
C GLU A 153 16.96 -4.33 18.37
N LEU A 154 16.50 -4.02 17.16
CA LEU A 154 17.07 -2.94 16.33
C LEU A 154 16.43 -1.57 16.55
N ALA A 155 15.26 -1.51 17.20
CA ALA A 155 14.56 -0.25 17.42
C ALA A 155 15.20 0.53 18.57
N GLU A 156 15.61 1.76 18.31
CA GLU A 156 16.23 2.61 19.31
C GLU A 156 15.22 2.99 20.42
N THR A 157 15.69 2.92 21.65
CA THR A 157 15.08 3.59 22.80
C THR A 157 15.13 5.12 22.65
N ARG A 158 14.55 5.83 23.61
CA ARG A 158 14.58 7.31 23.57
C ARG A 158 15.98 7.82 23.89
N GLU A 159 16.67 7.11 24.77
CA GLU A 159 18.00 7.37 25.31
C GLU A 159 19.08 7.08 24.26
N GLU A 160 19.06 5.90 23.63
CA GLU A 160 20.01 5.55 22.55
C GLU A 160 19.97 6.56 21.40
N PHE A 161 18.75 6.94 20.97
CA PHE A 161 18.60 7.94 19.92
C PHE A 161 19.09 9.34 20.34
N ALA A 162 19.00 9.68 21.63
CA ALA A 162 19.58 10.92 22.15
C ALA A 162 21.11 10.86 22.13
N ILE A 163 21.69 9.76 22.56
CA ILE A 163 23.13 9.53 22.57
C ILE A 163 23.70 9.63 21.15
N ARG A 164 23.06 8.99 20.16
CA ARG A 164 23.50 9.08 18.75
C ARG A 164 23.43 10.51 18.20
N ARG A 165 22.42 11.30 18.60
CA ARG A 165 22.33 12.72 18.22
C ARG A 165 23.40 13.58 18.90
N ILE A 166 23.77 13.25 20.14
CA ILE A 166 24.88 13.90 20.84
C ILE A 166 26.19 13.62 20.10
N GLN A 167 26.45 12.35 19.74
CA GLN A 167 27.63 11.97 18.97
C GLN A 167 27.70 12.69 17.62
N TRP A 168 26.59 12.72 16.88
CA TRP A 168 26.50 13.48 15.62
C TRP A 168 26.80 14.97 15.82
N ALA A 169 26.21 15.60 16.83
CA ALA A 169 26.45 17.01 17.11
C ALA A 169 27.91 17.28 17.51
N SER A 170 28.52 16.38 18.29
CA SER A 170 29.93 16.45 18.63
C SER A 170 30.83 16.37 17.40
N GLU A 171 30.50 15.51 16.44
CA GLU A 171 31.27 15.39 15.22
C GLU A 171 31.17 16.67 14.37
N CYS A 172 29.98 17.27 14.25
CA CYS A 172 29.86 18.58 13.59
C CYS A 172 30.74 19.65 14.25
N PHE A 173 30.78 19.71 15.59
CA PHE A 173 31.66 20.65 16.30
C PHE A 173 33.15 20.33 16.08
N ARG A 174 33.50 19.06 15.96
CA ARG A 174 34.86 18.62 15.65
C ARG A 174 35.28 19.06 14.25
N GLU A 175 34.43 18.87 13.24
CA GLU A 175 34.65 19.32 11.86
C GLU A 175 34.77 20.84 11.75
N GLU A 176 33.98 21.58 12.55
CA GLU A 176 34.04 23.05 12.62
C GLU A 176 35.21 23.56 13.48
N ASN A 177 35.93 22.68 14.20
CA ASN A 177 36.96 22.99 15.17
C ASN A 177 36.50 24.00 16.26
N VAL A 178 35.26 23.82 16.74
CA VAL A 178 34.62 24.66 17.75
C VAL A 178 34.42 23.88 19.04
N TYR A 179 34.66 24.54 20.16
CA TYR A 179 34.46 23.96 21.50
C TYR A 179 33.13 24.44 22.10
N PRO A 180 32.07 23.61 22.07
CA PRO A 180 30.74 24.04 22.50
C PRO A 180 30.62 24.05 24.03
N LYS A 181 29.89 25.04 24.56
CA LYS A 181 29.30 24.94 25.90
C LYS A 181 28.18 23.90 25.90
N ARG A 182 27.85 23.34 27.08
CA ARG A 182 26.76 22.35 27.26
C ARG A 182 25.47 22.71 26.50
N TRP A 183 25.01 23.95 26.61
CA TRP A 183 23.75 24.36 25.97
C TRP A 183 23.84 24.38 24.43
N GLN A 184 25.00 24.67 23.85
CA GLN A 184 25.21 24.67 22.39
C GLN A 184 25.10 23.25 21.84
N LEU A 185 25.77 22.29 22.51
CA LEU A 185 25.70 20.87 22.16
C LEU A 185 24.27 20.35 22.23
N LEU A 186 23.55 20.62 23.33
CA LEU A 186 22.16 20.17 23.51
C LEU A 186 21.22 20.78 22.46
N ARG A 187 21.42 22.06 22.11
CA ARG A 187 20.64 22.74 21.07
C ARG A 187 20.87 22.13 19.70
N GLN A 188 22.12 21.87 19.32
CA GLN A 188 22.47 21.23 18.05
C GLN A 188 21.88 19.81 17.96
N ALA A 189 22.09 18.99 18.99
CA ALA A 189 21.54 17.63 19.06
C ALA A 189 19.99 17.61 19.20
N GLY A 190 19.36 18.72 19.58
CA GLY A 190 17.92 18.81 19.83
C GLY A 190 17.47 17.98 21.03
N ILE A 191 18.23 18.01 22.13
CA ILE A 191 17.95 17.29 23.36
C ILE A 191 17.11 18.18 24.29
N ARG A 192 15.99 17.64 24.77
CA ARG A 192 15.14 18.33 25.75
C ARG A 192 15.74 18.21 27.16
N PRO A 193 15.50 19.19 28.06
CA PRO A 193 16.03 19.17 29.42
C PRO A 193 15.66 17.91 30.22
N ASP A 194 14.43 17.42 30.08
CA ASP A 194 13.96 16.21 30.77
C ASP A 194 14.76 14.96 30.38
N LEU A 195 15.15 14.85 29.12
CA LEU A 195 15.94 13.73 28.62
C LEU A 195 17.44 13.90 28.90
N ALA A 196 17.93 15.14 29.01
CA ALA A 196 19.33 15.45 29.31
C ALA A 196 19.76 15.00 30.72
N GLU A 197 18.81 14.86 31.64
CA GLU A 197 19.07 14.38 33.01
C GLU A 197 18.95 12.86 33.15
N ALA A 198 18.51 12.13 32.12
CA ALA A 198 18.53 10.67 32.14
C ALA A 198 19.98 10.18 32.31
N PRO A 199 20.28 9.16 33.16
CA PRO A 199 21.65 8.82 33.55
C PRO A 199 22.60 8.59 32.35
N GLN A 200 22.18 7.74 31.41
CA GLN A 200 22.97 7.39 30.21
C GLN A 200 23.20 8.59 29.29
N VAL A 201 22.18 9.46 29.15
CA VAL A 201 22.26 10.66 28.31
C VAL A 201 23.16 11.70 28.96
N LYS A 202 23.05 11.89 30.28
CA LYS A 202 23.87 12.80 31.06
C LYS A 202 25.35 12.43 31.01
N GLU A 203 25.64 11.13 31.14
CA GLU A 203 26.99 10.58 30.96
C GLU A 203 27.50 10.85 29.54
N ALA A 204 26.71 10.55 28.51
CA ALA A 204 27.09 10.80 27.12
C ALA A 204 27.36 12.28 26.82
N ILE A 205 26.58 13.22 27.38
CA ILE A 205 26.83 14.66 27.26
C ILE A 205 28.17 15.04 27.90
N THR A 206 28.47 14.46 29.07
CA THR A 206 29.69 14.76 29.81
C THR A 206 30.92 14.25 29.05
N LEU A 207 30.86 13.02 28.55
CA LEU A 207 31.92 12.43 27.72
C LEU A 207 32.12 13.21 26.42
N ALA A 208 31.03 13.61 25.75
CA ALA A 208 31.07 14.40 24.53
C ALA A 208 31.79 15.74 24.73
N LEU A 209 31.40 16.52 25.75
CA LEU A 209 32.05 17.80 26.06
C LEU A 209 33.52 17.61 26.43
N LYS A 210 33.84 16.60 27.24
CA LYS A 210 35.22 16.29 27.61
C LYS A 210 36.09 15.97 26.39
N SER A 211 35.60 15.12 25.47
CA SER A 211 36.33 14.74 24.25
C SER A 211 36.60 15.89 23.29
N LEU A 212 35.83 16.98 23.38
CA LEU A 212 36.01 18.18 22.58
C LEU A 212 36.90 19.21 23.28
N ASP A 213 37.15 19.10 24.58
CA ASP A 213 37.93 20.08 25.33
C ASP A 213 39.41 20.05 24.87
N PRO A 214 39.97 21.18 24.39
CA PRO A 214 41.38 21.26 24.01
C PRO A 214 42.33 21.07 25.21
N LEU A 215 41.82 21.25 26.44
CA LEU A 215 42.59 21.09 27.67
C LEU A 215 42.52 19.66 28.24
N ASP A 216 41.83 18.73 27.58
CA ASP A 216 41.86 17.31 27.99
C ASP A 216 43.28 16.75 27.78
N PRO A 217 43.92 16.15 28.80
CA PRO A 217 45.27 15.59 28.69
C PRO A 217 45.50 14.69 27.48
N VAL A 218 44.48 13.95 27.03
CA VAL A 218 44.55 13.10 25.83
C VAL A 218 44.69 13.92 24.55
N ASN A 219 43.97 15.05 24.45
CA ASN A 219 44.03 15.95 23.31
C ASN A 219 45.32 16.77 23.31
N ILE A 220 45.83 17.16 24.48
CA ILE A 220 47.12 17.85 24.63
C ILE A 220 48.28 16.98 24.13
N ILE A 221 48.29 15.68 24.46
CA ILE A 221 49.33 14.75 23.99
C ILE A 221 49.30 14.64 22.46
N ASN A 222 48.12 14.53 21.84
CA ASN A 222 47.99 14.47 20.38
C ASN A 222 48.48 15.77 19.70
N LEU A 223 48.15 16.94 20.26
CA LEU A 223 48.62 18.23 19.75
C LEU A 223 50.15 18.40 19.84
N LEU A 224 50.78 17.82 20.87
CA LEU A 224 52.23 17.88 21.07
C LEU A 224 53.00 16.85 20.23
N CYS A 225 52.36 15.77 19.78
CA CYS A 225 52.98 14.74 18.94
C CYS A 225 52.91 15.02 17.44
N ASP A 226 52.02 15.92 17.00
CA ASP A 226 51.90 16.36 15.59
C ASP A 226 52.72 17.64 15.29
N SER A 227 53.56 18.09 16.25
CA SER A 227 54.44 19.28 16.16
C SER A 227 55.88 18.94 15.82
#